data_AF-A0A4P6B3G3-F1
#
_entry.id   AF-A0A4P6B3G3-F1
#
_cell.length_a   1.000
_cell.length_b   1.000
_cell.length_c   1.000
_cell.angle_alpha   90.00
_cell.angle_beta   90.00
_cell.angle_gamma   90.00
#
_symmetry.space_group_name_H-M   'P 1'
#
loop_
_entity.id
_entity.type
_entity.pdbx_description
1 polymer ?
#
loop_
_entity_poly.entity_id
_entity_poly.type
_entity_poly.pdbx_seq_one_letter_code
_entity_poly.pdbx_strand_id
1 'polypeptide(L)' 'MKTNDKLEYLCPYCGAVNEFALNMIRDMYQEQIEKCDCCDKPLMLTAADGVEGAINLVIDEYEYDAQVK' A
#
# COMPACT_ATOMS: atom_id res chain seq x y z
N MET A 1 -3.87 3.04 -22.19
CA MET A 1 -3.73 3.68 -20.87
C MET A 1 -2.41 3.23 -20.29
N LYS A 2 -1.61 4.13 -19.71
CA LYS A 2 -0.50 3.69 -18.86
C LYS A 2 -1.17 3.03 -17.65
N THR A 3 -1.01 1.72 -17.51
CA THR A 3 -1.80 0.91 -16.57
C THR A 3 -1.13 0.77 -15.20
N ASN A 4 0.15 1.12 -15.09
CA ASN A 4 0.96 0.94 -13.89
C ASN A 4 1.62 2.26 -13.52
N ASP A 5 1.04 2.94 -12.56
CA ASP A 5 1.68 4.08 -11.90
C ASP A 5 2.31 3.57 -10.59
N LYS A 6 3.46 4.16 -10.23
CA LYS A 6 4.14 3.87 -8.97
C LYS A 6 3.78 4.95 -7.97
N LEU A 7 3.33 4.53 -6.79
CA LEU A 7 3.05 5.42 -5.67
C LEU A 7 4.16 5.27 -4.63
N GLU A 8 4.75 6.39 -4.22
CA GLU A 8 5.73 6.42 -3.15
C GLU A 8 5.05 6.52 -1.79
N TYR A 9 5.60 5.84 -0.79
CA TYR A 9 5.12 5.95 0.59
C TYR A 9 6.24 5.80 1.61
N LEU A 10 6.01 6.40 2.79
CA LEU A 10 6.88 6.24 3.95
C LEU A 10 6.41 5.06 4.80
N CYS A 11 7.32 4.14 5.10
CA CYS A 11 7.05 3.06 6.03
C CYS A 11 6.78 3.65 7.44
N PRO A 12 5.62 3.39 8.06
CA PRO A 12 5.29 3.94 9.38
C PRO A 12 6.20 3.42 10.50
N TYR A 13 6.87 2.27 10.29
CA TYR A 13 7.74 1.66 11.29
C TYR A 13 9.18 2.15 11.28
N CYS A 14 9.78 2.38 10.09
CA CYS A 14 11.21 2.70 9.97
C CYS A 14 11.50 4.00 9.23
N GLY A 15 10.48 4.65 8.64
CA GLY A 15 10.63 5.90 7.91
C GLY A 15 11.30 5.78 6.53
N ALA A 16 11.59 4.57 6.05
CA ALA A 16 12.11 4.37 4.70
C ALA A 16 11.04 4.69 3.64
N VAL A 17 11.45 5.29 2.52
CA VAL A 17 10.61 5.46 1.34
C VAL A 17 10.56 4.13 0.56
N ASN A 18 9.36 3.71 0.17
CA ASN A 18 9.09 2.50 -0.60
C ASN A 18 8.22 2.87 -1.83
N GLU A 19 8.14 1.97 -2.79
CA GLU A 19 7.30 2.13 -3.99
C GLU A 19 6.22 1.04 -4.01
N PHE A 20 4.99 1.42 -4.35
CA PHE A 20 3.87 0.50 -4.58
C PHE A 20 3.48 0.54 -6.06
N ALA A 21 3.53 -0.62 -6.73
CA ALA A 21 3.13 -0.75 -8.12
C ALA A 21 1.62 -0.96 -8.23
N LEU A 22 0.90 0.08 -8.67
CA LEU A 22 -0.56 0.06 -8.72
C LEU A 22 -1.07 -0.28 -10.12
N ASN A 23 -1.89 -1.34 -10.25
CA ASN A 23 -2.80 -1.46 -11.38
C ASN A 23 -4.13 -0.78 -11.07
N MET A 24 -4.35 0.42 -11.62
CA MET A 24 -5.52 1.25 -11.28
C MET A 24 -6.88 0.59 -11.52
N ILE A 25 -6.98 -0.40 -12.42
CA ILE A 25 -8.27 -1.06 -12.71
C ILE A 25 -8.55 -2.18 -11.70
N ARG A 26 -7.51 -2.90 -11.29
CA ARG A 26 -7.63 -4.11 -10.48
C ARG A 26 -7.47 -3.84 -8.98
N ASP A 27 -6.54 -2.95 -8.63
CA ASP A 27 -6.00 -2.86 -7.28
C ASP A 27 -6.60 -1.70 -6.48
N MET A 28 -7.35 -0.79 -7.12
CA MET A 28 -8.08 0.27 -6.42
C MET A 28 -9.10 -0.33 -5.45
N TYR A 29 -9.14 0.20 -4.22
CA TYR A 29 -9.97 -0.23 -3.10
C TYR A 29 -9.75 -1.68 -2.65
N GLN A 30 -8.67 -2.32 -3.08
CA GLN A 30 -8.28 -3.64 -2.62
C GLN A 30 -7.07 -3.54 -1.71
N GLU A 31 -7.16 -4.21 -0.56
CA GLU A 31 -6.03 -4.37 0.35
C GLU A 31 -4.95 -5.24 -0.31
N GLN A 32 -3.72 -4.75 -0.32
CA GLN A 32 -2.53 -5.48 -0.73
C GLN A 32 -1.57 -5.57 0.44
N ILE A 33 -0.95 -6.74 0.62
CA ILE A 33 0.08 -6.92 1.63
C ILE A 33 1.43 -6.77 0.96
N GLU A 34 2.14 -5.71 1.30
CA GLU A 34 3.50 -5.45 0.84
C GLU A 34 4.45 -5.44 2.03
N LYS A 35 5.72 -5.76 1.78
CA LYS A 35 6.75 -5.65 2.80
C LYS A 35 7.59 -4.41 2.57
N CYS A 36 7.99 -3.76 3.66
CA CYS A 36 8.97 -2.69 3.54
C CYS A 36 10.33 -3.24 3.11
N ASP A 37 10.92 -2.67 2.06
CA ASP A 37 12.24 -3.08 1.52
C ASP A 37 13.39 -2.89 2.52
N CYS A 38 13.21 -2.04 3.53
CA CYS A 38 14.22 -1.74 4.54
C CYS A 38 14.10 -2.63 5.79
N CYS A 39 12.91 -2.72 6.39
CA CYS A 39 12.72 -3.39 7.67
C CYS A 39 11.95 -4.72 7.61
N ASP A 40 11.54 -5.15 6.41
CA ASP A 40 10.79 -6.39 6.10
C ASP A 40 9.43 -6.52 6.82
N LYS A 41 8.98 -5.47 7.52
CA LYS A 41 7.66 -5.48 8.17
C LYS A 41 6.55 -5.50 7.11
N PRO A 42 5.55 -6.38 7.25
CA PRO A 42 4.37 -6.36 6.40
C PRO A 42 3.53 -5.12 6.70
N LEU A 43 2.95 -4.55 5.65
CA LEU A 43 2.07 -3.40 5.67
C LEU A 43 0.87 -3.72 4.80
N MET A 44 -0.30 -3.19 5.19
CA MET A 44 -1.51 -3.27 4.38
C MET A 44 -1.67 -1.94 3.63
N LEU A 45 -1.74 -2.04 2.30
CA LEU A 45 -1.80 -0.89 1.41
C LEU A 45 -3.10 -0.93 0.63
N THR A 46 -3.83 0.19 0.63
CA THR A 46 -5.07 0.34 -0.15
C THR A 46 -5.03 1.64 -0.93
N ALA A 47 -5.02 1.54 -2.26
CA ALA A 47 -5.14 2.71 -3.13
C ALA A 47 -6.61 3.13 -3.24
N ALA A 48 -6.89 4.43 -3.15
CA ALA A 48 -8.24 4.97 -3.18
C ALA A 48 -8.27 6.35 -3.86
N ASP A 49 -9.45 6.77 -4.32
CA ASP A 49 -9.61 8.10 -4.90
C ASP A 49 -9.34 9.19 -3.84
N GLY A 50 -8.50 10.15 -4.21
CA GLY A 50 -8.22 11.36 -3.46
C GLY A 50 -9.04 12.56 -3.95
N VAL A 51 -8.74 13.73 -3.42
CA VAL A 51 -9.36 15.00 -3.84
C VAL A 51 -8.78 15.41 -5.22
N GLU A 52 -9.60 16.04 -6.06
CA GLU A 52 -9.18 16.58 -7.37
C GLU A 52 -8.63 15.53 -8.35
N GLY A 53 -9.07 14.26 -8.22
CA GLY A 53 -8.65 13.17 -9.10
C GLY A 53 -7.25 12.63 -8.80
N ALA A 54 -6.67 12.97 -7.65
CA ALA A 54 -5.47 12.30 -7.15
C ALA A 54 -5.78 10.86 -6.73
N ILE A 55 -4.75 10.02 -6.64
CA ILE A 55 -4.83 8.71 -5.98
C ILE A 55 -4.10 8.83 -4.65
N ASN A 56 -4.77 8.43 -3.57
CA ASN A 56 -4.17 8.33 -2.26
C ASN A 56 -3.84 6.87 -1.97
N LEU A 57 -2.79 6.66 -1.17
CA LEU A 57 -2.43 5.36 -0.64
C LEU A 57 -2.67 5.38 0.87
N VAL A 58 -3.63 4.59 1.33
CA VAL A 58 -3.88 4.35 2.75
C VAL A 58 -2.95 3.21 3.19
N ILE A 59 -2.26 3.41 4.30
CA ILE A 59 -1.25 2.48 4.81
C ILE A 59 -1.61 2.17 6.24
N ASP A 60 -1.85 0.90 6.50
CA ASP A 60 -2.15 0.37 7.81
C ASP A 60 -1.07 -0.62 8.27
N GLU A 61 -0.94 -0.71 9.58
CA GLU A 61 -0.15 -1.74 10.22
C GLU A 61 -0.78 -3.12 9.96
N TYR A 62 0.01 -4.06 9.44
CA TYR A 62 -0.51 -5.41 9.24
C TYR A 62 -0.46 -6.19 10.56
N GLU A 63 -1.57 -6.17 11.27
CA GLU A 63 -1.80 -7.07 12.40
C GLU A 63 -2.26 -8.42 11.86
N TYR A 64 -1.37 -9.43 11.89
CA TYR A 64 -1.77 -10.80 11.61
C TYR A 64 -2.69 -11.25 12.75
N ASP A 65 -3.99 -11.12 12.55
CA ASP A 65 -4.99 -11.80 13.38
C ASP A 65 -4.82 -13.30 13.14
N ALA A 66 -3.98 -13.91 13.97
CA ALA A 66 -3.95 -15.34 14.13
C ALA A 66 -5.33 -15.76 14.66
N GLN A 67 -6.28 -16.00 13.76
CA GLN A 67 -7.53 -16.63 14.09
C GLN A 67 -7.18 -17.93 14.82
N VAL A 68 -7.45 -17.93 16.12
CA VAL A 68 -7.38 -19.11 16.98
C VAL A 68 -8.27 -20.17 16.32
N LYS A 69 -7.65 -21.33 16.09
CA LYS A 69 -8.21 -22.54 15.47
C LYS A 69 -9.67 -22.83 15.79
#